data_AF-A0A961YNG1-F1
#
_entry.id   AF-A0A961YNG1-F1
#
_cell.length_a   1.000
_cell.length_b   1.000
_cell.length_c   1.000
_cell.angle_alpha   90.00
_cell.angle_beta   90.00
_cell.angle_gamma   90.00
#
_symmetry.space_group_name_H-M   'P 1'
#
loop_
_entity.id
_entity.type
_entity.pdbx_description
1 polymer ?
#
loop_
_entity_poly.entity_id
_entity_poly.type
_entity_poly.pdbx_seq_one_letter_code
_entity_poly.pdbx_strand_id
1 'polypeptide(L)' 'MVEFTLPRNSKIVGGVSHPKPSGATNLREFQIYRWNPDNGANPSVDTYFVDMDACGPMVLDALIKIKNEVDPTLTFRRS' A
#
# COMPACT_ATOMS: atom_id res chain seq x y z
N MET A 1 -18.49 -13.07 29.08
CA MET A 1 -17.65 -12.01 28.48
C MET A 1 -17.42 -12.41 27.04
N VAL A 2 -17.96 -11.68 26.07
CA VAL A 2 -17.77 -11.98 24.64
C VAL A 2 -16.54 -11.20 24.18
N GLU A 3 -15.55 -11.91 23.64
CA GLU A 3 -14.37 -11.29 23.05
C GLU A 3 -14.72 -10.82 21.63
N PHE A 4 -14.79 -9.50 21.44
CA PHE A 4 -14.90 -8.89 20.11
C PHE A 4 -13.52 -8.91 19.43
N THR A 5 -13.02 -10.09 19.11
CA THR A 5 -11.78 -10.23 18.33
C THR A 5 -12.09 -10.51 16.88
N LEU A 6 -11.28 -9.95 15.98
CA LEU A 6 -11.41 -10.24 14.56
C LEU A 6 -11.17 -11.74 14.30
N PRO A 7 -11.94 -12.37 13.39
CA PRO A 7 -11.66 -13.72 12.92
C PRO A 7 -10.20 -13.86 12.49
N ARG A 8 -9.64 -15.07 12.65
CA ARG A 8 -8.24 -15.37 12.31
C ARG A 8 -7.83 -14.88 10.91
N ASN A 9 -8.78 -14.92 9.98
CA ASN A 9 -8.61 -14.66 8.55
C ASN A 9 -8.72 -13.16 8.18
N SER A 10 -9.03 -12.32 9.17
CA SER A 10 -9.35 -10.90 8.99
C SER A 10 -8.44 -10.00 9.83
N LYS A 11 -7.42 -10.58 10.47
CA LYS A 11 -6.40 -9.82 11.20
C LYS A 11 -5.38 -9.28 10.22
N ILE A 12 -5.15 -7.97 10.26
CA ILE A 12 -4.16 -7.30 9.44
C ILE A 12 -2.76 -7.71 9.91
N VAL A 13 -1.91 -8.14 8.98
CA VAL A 13 -0.50 -8.47 9.24
C VAL A 13 0.44 -7.41 8.64
N GLY A 14 1.71 -7.41 9.06
CA GLY A 14 2.74 -6.61 8.40
C GLY A 14 2.94 -7.08 6.96
N GLY A 15 2.90 -6.15 6.01
CA GLY A 15 3.10 -6.42 4.60
C GLY A 15 4.54 -6.16 4.14
N VAL A 16 4.70 -6.03 2.83
CA VAL A 16 5.99 -5.77 2.17
C VAL A 16 6.36 -4.31 2.31
N SER A 17 7.62 -4.03 2.67
CA SER A 17 8.19 -2.68 2.60
C SER A 17 8.98 -2.53 1.30
N HIS A 18 8.50 -1.67 0.42
CA HIS A 18 9.16 -1.39 -0.86
C HIS A 18 10.39 -0.49 -0.65
N PRO A 19 11.43 -0.60 -1.50
CA PRO A 19 12.63 0.20 -1.37
C PRO A 19 12.34 1.70 -1.57
N LYS A 20 13.10 2.54 -0.87
CA LYS A 20 13.03 4.00 -1.04
C LYS A 20 13.68 4.39 -2.37
N PRO A 21 13.09 5.30 -3.17
CA PRO A 21 13.75 5.85 -4.34
C PRO A 21 15.04 6.56 -3.95
N SER A 22 16.13 6.30 -4.69
CA SER A 22 17.44 6.90 -4.44
C SER A 22 17.45 8.37 -4.85
N GLY A 23 17.96 9.24 -3.97
CA GLY A 23 18.16 10.67 -4.28
C GLY A 23 16.93 11.56 -4.06
N ALA A 24 15.82 11.00 -3.58
CA ALA A 24 14.62 11.76 -3.25
C ALA A 24 14.80 12.56 -1.96
N THR A 25 14.51 13.86 -2.02
CA THR A 25 14.56 14.78 -0.86
C THR A 25 13.21 14.90 -0.16
N ASN A 26 12.12 14.81 -0.91
CA ASN A 26 10.76 14.97 -0.41
C ASN A 26 10.00 13.63 -0.41
N LEU A 27 10.45 12.74 0.46
CA LEU A 27 9.94 11.37 0.52
C LEU A 27 8.68 11.29 1.40
N ARG A 28 7.59 10.72 0.87
CA ARG A 28 6.39 10.38 1.64
C ARG A 28 6.22 8.88 1.74
N GLU A 29 5.85 8.43 2.94
CA GLU A 29 5.45 7.05 3.20
C GLU A 29 3.95 6.88 2.97
N PHE A 30 3.58 5.85 2.22
CA PHE A 30 2.20 5.42 1.99
C PHE A 30 2.02 4.00 2.50
N GLN A 31 1.18 3.84 3.51
CA GLN A 31 0.77 2.54 4.04
C GLN A 31 -0.54 2.13 3.37
N ILE A 32 -0.48 1.08 2.55
CA ILE A 32 -1.58 0.67 1.69
C ILE A 32 -2.07 -0.71 2.12
N TYR A 33 -3.38 -0.82 2.37
CA TYR A 33 -4.04 -2.09 2.62
C TYR A 33 -3.97 -2.99 1.38
N ARG A 34 -3.53 -4.22 1.59
CA ARG A 34 -3.42 -5.24 0.56
C ARG A 34 -4.19 -6.48 0.96
N TRP A 35 -4.98 -6.97 0.03
CA TRP A 35 -5.63 -8.27 0.16
C TRP A 35 -5.82 -8.86 -1.22
N ASN A 36 -5.54 -10.15 -1.35
CA ASN A 36 -5.73 -10.90 -2.58
C ASN A 36 -6.72 -12.05 -2.29
N PRO A 37 -7.89 -12.08 -2.95
CA PRO A 37 -8.86 -13.15 -2.76
C PRO A 37 -8.34 -14.54 -3.19
N ASP A 38 -7.37 -14.59 -4.10
CA ASP A 38 -6.96 -15.84 -4.76
C ASP A 38 -6.00 -16.68 -3.93
N ASN A 39 -5.30 -16.08 -2.95
CA ASN A 39 -4.27 -16.77 -2.17
C ASN A 39 -4.71 -17.19 -0.76
N GLY A 40 -5.93 -16.83 -0.35
CA GLY A 40 -6.47 -17.14 0.98
C GLY A 40 -5.69 -16.53 2.15
N ALA A 41 -4.79 -15.57 1.90
CA ALA A 41 -3.97 -14.94 2.92
C ALA A 41 -4.76 -13.87 3.70
N ASN A 42 -4.26 -13.58 4.90
CA ASN A 42 -4.73 -12.46 5.67
C ASN A 42 -4.46 -11.14 4.96
N PRO A 43 -5.30 -10.11 5.18
CA PRO A 43 -4.97 -8.76 4.77
C PRO A 43 -3.65 -8.30 5.37
N SER A 44 -2.93 -7.47 4.63
CA SER A 44 -1.65 -6.90 5.03
C SER A 44 -1.60 -5.40 4.77
N VAL A 45 -0.62 -4.73 5.36
CA VAL A 45 -0.32 -3.33 5.06
C VAL A 45 1.08 -3.25 4.47
N ASP A 46 1.15 -2.94 3.19
CA ASP A 46 2.40 -2.71 2.48
C ASP A 46 2.82 -1.25 2.61
N THR A 47 4.13 -1.01 2.65
CA THR A 47 4.71 0.33 2.77
C THR A 47 5.40 0.74 1.48
N TYR A 48 5.00 1.89 0.94
CA TYR A 48 5.57 2.48 -0.26
C TYR A 48 6.20 3.83 0.05
N PHE A 49 7.25 4.16 -0.67
CA PHE A 49 7.92 5.44 -0.56
C PHE A 49 7.86 6.15 -1.90
N VAL A 50 7.28 7.34 -1.91
CA VAL A 50 7.11 8.16 -3.12
C VAL A 50 7.85 9.48 -2.94
N ASP A 51 8.61 9.85 -3.96
CA ASP A 51 9.16 11.19 -4.08
C ASP A 51 8.06 12.14 -4.54
N MET A 52 7.69 13.07 -3.67
CA MET A 52 6.62 14.04 -3.93
C MET A 52 7.05 15.15 -4.88
N ASP A 53 8.35 15.38 -5.08
CA ASP A 53 8.83 16.34 -6.07
C ASP A 53 8.65 15.80 -7.50
N ALA A 54 8.54 14.48 -7.64
CA ALA A 54 8.28 13.75 -8.89
C ALA A 54 6.87 13.13 -8.95
N CYS A 55 5.94 13.62 -8.13
CA CYS A 55 4.56 13.16 -8.05
C CYS A 55 3.60 14.34 -8.14
N GLY A 56 2.41 14.12 -8.70
CA GLY A 56 1.33 15.10 -8.63
C GLY A 56 0.90 15.38 -7.19
N PRO A 57 0.20 16.51 -6.95
CA PRO A 57 -0.11 16.97 -5.60
C PRO A 57 -1.14 16.10 -4.87
N MET A 58 -1.88 15.24 -5.57
CA MET A 58 -2.98 14.46 -4.99
C MET A 58 -2.54 13.04 -4.61
N VAL A 59 -3.23 12.47 -3.62
CA VAL A 59 -3.01 11.06 -3.22
C VAL A 59 -3.27 10.09 -4.38
N LEU A 60 -4.22 10.40 -5.27
CA LEU A 60 -4.48 9.58 -6.45
C LEU A 60 -3.27 9.53 -7.39
N ASP A 61 -2.53 10.63 -7.55
CA ASP A 61 -1.31 10.67 -8.35
C ASP A 61 -0.25 9.72 -7.77
N ALA A 62 -0.12 9.70 -6.44
CA ALA A 62 0.77 8.78 -5.75
C ALA A 62 0.35 7.31 -5.95
N LEU A 63 -0.95 7.00 -5.85
CA LEU A 63 -1.46 5.64 -6.10
C LEU A 63 -1.20 5.18 -7.55
N ILE A 64 -1.38 6.09 -8.52
CA ILE A 64 -1.08 5.81 -9.94
C ILE A 64 0.43 5.60 -10.13
N LYS A 65 1.26 6.46 -9.54
CA LYS A 65 2.72 6.35 -9.61
C LYS A 65 3.21 5.03 -9.02
N ILE A 66 2.74 4.66 -7.83
CA ILE A 66 3.04 3.37 -7.19
C ILE A 66 2.65 2.22 -8.11
N LYS A 67 1.44 2.25 -8.70
CA LYS A 67 1.00 1.19 -9.60
C LYS A 67 1.87 1.09 -10.87
N ASN A 68 2.26 2.22 -11.45
CA ASN A 68 2.98 2.21 -12.72
C ASN A 68 4.46 1.89 -12.58
N GLU A 69 5.09 2.34 -11.49
CA GLU A 69 6.56 2.34 -11.36
C GLU A 69 7.08 1.37 -10.30
N VAL A 70 6.27 0.97 -9.31
CA VAL A 70 6.73 0.19 -8.15
C VAL A 70 6.04 -1.17 -8.06
N ASP A 71 4.70 -1.21 -8.10
CA ASP A 71 3.91 -2.42 -7.96
C ASP A 71 2.66 -2.41 -8.87
N PRO A 72 2.73 -3.03 -10.07
CA PRO A 72 1.59 -3.10 -10.98
C PRO A 72 0.41 -3.92 -10.46
N THR A 73 0.59 -4.70 -9.40
CA THR A 73 -0.49 -5.50 -8.79
C THR A 73 -1.39 -4.66 -7.85
N LEU A 74 -0.97 -3.43 -7.49
CA LEU A 74 -1.80 -2.51 -6.73
C LEU A 74 -3.09 -2.19 -7.50
N THR A 75 -4.25 -2.39 -6.86
CA THR A 75 -5.56 -2.24 -7.51
C THR A 75 -6.43 -1.26 -6.73
N PHE A 76 -6.98 -0.27 -7.44
CA PHE A 76 -7.92 0.72 -6.90
C PHE A 76 -8.87 1.19 -8.03
N ARG A 77 -10.02 1.75 -7.64
CA ARG A 77 -10.97 2.35 -8.58
C ARG A 77 -10.78 3.87 -8.61
N ARG A 78 -10.89 4.45 -9.80
CA ARG A 78 -10.88 5.90 -10.05
C ARG A 78 -11.70 6.19 -11.30
N SER A 79 -12.41 7.32 -11.31
CA SER A 79 -13.18 7.86 -12.42
C SER A 79 -13.03 9.37 -12.49
#